data_AF-A0A660LJ14-F1
#
_entry.id   AF-A0A660LJ14-F1
#
_cell.length_a   1.000
_cell.length_b   1.000
_cell.length_c   1.000
_cell.angle_alpha   90.00
_cell.angle_beta   90.00
_cell.angle_gamma   90.00
#
_symmetry.space_group_name_H-M   'P 1'
#
loop_
_entity.id
_entity.type
_entity.pdbx_description
1 polymer ?
#
loop_
_entity_poly.entity_id
_entity_poly.type
_entity_poly.pdbx_seq_one_letter_code
_entity_poly.pdbx_strand_id
1 'polypeptide(L)'
;DNGSTIRHNTVVYAASCIYNSPCGQIDINRKTTMPAGTGTVVVDNIATEILLQSGSTVAQRRNNLLRRNATSSERTGVPIYAGGADPSSYEGFLLTALSPGKLFASDGTDAGISPRP
;
A
#
# COMPACT_ATOMS: atom_id res chain seq x y z
N ASP A 1 12.96 -11.67 1.37
CA ASP A 1 13.26 -10.66 0.33
C ASP A 1 14.60 -10.00 0.65
N ASN A 2 15.34 -9.55 -0.36
CA ASN A 2 16.61 -8.85 -0.18
C ASN A 2 16.77 -7.69 -1.16
N GLY A 3 15.82 -6.74 -1.15
CA GLY A 3 15.92 -5.52 -1.97
C GLY A 3 14.81 -5.28 -2.99
N SER A 4 13.63 -5.91 -2.85
CA SER A 4 12.50 -5.60 -3.74
C SER A 4 11.97 -4.19 -3.50
N THR A 5 11.35 -3.61 -4.53
CA THR A 5 10.60 -2.36 -4.43
C THR A 5 9.12 -2.60 -4.66
N ILE A 6 8.31 -2.20 -3.68
CA ILE A 6 6.85 -2.21 -3.73
C ILE A 6 6.41 -0.76 -3.81
N ARG A 7 6.02 -0.31 -5.01
CA ARG A 7 5.67 1.08 -5.30
C ARG A 7 4.45 1.19 -6.22
N HIS A 8 3.60 2.19 -5.96
CA HIS A 8 2.37 2.46 -6.74
C HIS A 8 1.40 1.28 -6.85
N ASN A 9 1.34 0.44 -5.81
CA ASN A 9 0.34 -0.61 -5.75
C ASN A 9 -0.92 -0.09 -5.05
N THR A 10 -2.09 -0.45 -5.58
CA THR A 10 -3.37 -0.29 -4.91
C THR A 10 -3.85 -1.66 -4.48
N VAL A 11 -3.72 -1.97 -3.18
CA VAL A 11 -4.26 -3.21 -2.60
C VAL A 11 -5.51 -2.87 -1.77
N VAL A 12 -6.66 -3.39 -2.22
CA VAL A 12 -7.97 -2.88 -1.82
C VAL A 12 -8.42 -3.43 -0.47
N TYR A 13 -8.89 -2.54 0.40
CA TYR A 13 -9.54 -2.93 1.65
C TYR A 13 -10.91 -3.55 1.38
N ALA A 14 -11.18 -4.67 2.03
CA ALA A 14 -12.50 -5.22 2.24
C ALA A 14 -12.54 -5.92 3.61
N ALA A 15 -13.73 -5.96 4.21
CA ALA A 15 -13.93 -6.42 5.58
C ALA A 15 -13.64 -7.91 5.77
N SER A 16 -13.77 -8.71 4.70
CA SER A 16 -13.47 -10.14 4.71
C SER A 16 -12.81 -10.54 3.40
N CYS A 17 -11.61 -11.12 3.51
CA CYS A 17 -10.93 -11.87 2.46
C CYS A 17 -10.96 -13.36 2.77
N ILE A 18 -10.43 -14.15 1.84
CA ILE A 18 -10.16 -15.57 2.05
C ILE A 18 -9.47 -15.76 3.41
N TYR A 19 -9.89 -16.76 4.17
CA TYR A 19 -9.42 -17.07 5.53
C TYR A 19 -9.83 -16.05 6.62
N ASN A 20 -10.95 -15.34 6.46
CA ASN A 20 -11.51 -14.41 7.46
C ASN A 20 -10.51 -13.33 7.92
N SER A 21 -9.63 -12.92 7.00
CA SER A 21 -8.61 -11.90 7.26
C SER A 21 -8.97 -10.59 6.55
N PRO A 22 -8.50 -9.42 7.06
CA PRO A 22 -8.65 -8.15 6.34
C PRO A 22 -7.96 -8.19 4.97
N CYS A 23 -8.62 -7.68 3.93
CA CYS A 23 -8.01 -7.58 2.60
C CYS A 23 -7.03 -6.41 2.48
N GLY A 24 -6.24 -6.42 1.41
CA GLY A 24 -5.47 -5.26 0.99
C GLY A 24 -4.24 -4.98 1.85
N GLN A 25 -3.63 -6.01 2.41
CA GLN A 25 -2.43 -5.88 3.22
C GLN A 25 -1.18 -6.07 2.35
N ILE A 26 -0.10 -5.37 2.69
CA ILE A 26 1.24 -5.68 2.20
C ILE A 26 1.97 -6.38 3.35
N ASP A 27 2.27 -7.66 3.19
CA ASP A 27 2.93 -8.47 4.21
C ASP A 27 4.37 -8.81 3.82
N ILE A 28 5.33 -8.29 4.58
CA ILE A 28 6.74 -8.62 4.44
C ILE A 28 7.08 -9.67 5.49
N ASN A 29 7.12 -10.92 5.02
CA ASN A 29 7.35 -12.08 5.85
C ASN A 29 8.41 -13.01 5.21
N ARG A 30 8.70 -14.12 5.89
CA ARG A 30 9.61 -15.16 5.45
C ARG A 30 9.06 -16.54 5.78
N LYS A 31 9.51 -17.55 5.03
CA LYS A 31 9.28 -18.95 5.40
C LYS A 31 10.18 -19.33 6.59
N THR A 32 9.75 -20.27 7.43
CA THR A 32 10.39 -20.62 8.71
C THR A 32 11.88 -20.97 8.62
N THR A 33 12.30 -21.61 7.51
CA THR A 33 13.69 -22.02 7.29
C THR A 33 14.52 -20.99 6.51
N MET A 34 13.90 -19.89 6.08
CA MET A 34 14.57 -18.84 5.31
C MET A 34 15.00 -17.69 6.23
N PRO A 35 16.07 -16.96 5.90
CA PRO A 35 16.40 -15.70 6.57
C PRO A 35 15.25 -14.69 6.49
N ALA A 36 15.19 -13.78 7.48
CA ALA A 36 14.22 -12.69 7.49
C ALA A 36 14.41 -11.77 6.28
N GLY A 37 13.30 -11.21 5.77
CA GLY A 37 13.38 -10.25 4.67
C GLY A 37 14.07 -8.97 5.11
N THR A 38 14.94 -8.43 4.28
CA THR A 38 15.59 -7.13 4.51
C THR A 38 15.69 -6.36 3.20
N GLY A 39 16.03 -5.07 3.27
CA GLY A 39 16.30 -4.27 2.07
C GLY A 39 15.07 -3.82 1.27
N THR A 40 13.88 -4.35 1.55
CA THR A 40 12.66 -3.99 0.81
C THR A 40 12.33 -2.51 0.97
N VAL A 41 11.94 -1.86 -0.13
CA VAL A 41 11.44 -0.48 -0.17
C VAL A 41 9.94 -0.52 -0.40
N VAL A 42 9.16 0.05 0.52
CA VAL A 42 7.68 0.08 0.44
C VAL A 42 7.20 1.54 0.45
N VAL A 43 6.94 2.09 -0.72
CA VAL A 43 6.63 3.53 -0.88
C VAL A 43 5.48 3.80 -1.84
N ASP A 44 4.76 4.91 -1.64
CA ASP A 44 3.76 5.40 -2.61
C ASP A 44 2.61 4.43 -2.89
N ASN A 45 2.26 3.53 -1.97
CA ASN A 45 1.18 2.56 -2.14
C ASN A 45 -0.12 3.01 -1.47
N ILE A 46 -1.24 2.41 -1.87
CA ILE A 46 -2.48 2.36 -1.10
C ILE A 46 -2.63 0.96 -0.52
N ALA A 47 -2.83 0.85 0.78
CA ALA A 47 -3.10 -0.41 1.45
C ALA A 47 -3.97 -0.27 2.70
N THR A 48 -4.44 -1.39 3.23
CA THR A 48 -5.06 -1.44 4.56
C THR A 48 -4.02 -1.16 5.64
N GLU A 49 -2.92 -1.90 5.60
CA GLU A 49 -1.74 -1.75 6.45
C GLU A 49 -0.54 -2.45 5.83
N ILE A 50 0.64 -2.17 6.38
CA ILE A 50 1.88 -2.87 6.04
C ILE A 50 2.32 -3.64 7.28
N LEU A 51 2.44 -4.96 7.14
CA LEU A 51 2.86 -5.88 8.20
C LEU A 51 4.32 -6.28 7.98
N LEU A 52 5.13 -6.14 9.02
CA LEU A 52 6.50 -6.66 9.05
C LEU A 52 6.52 -7.83 10.03
N GLN A 53 6.76 -9.03 9.53
CA GLN A 53 6.59 -10.26 10.29
C GLN A 53 7.87 -11.08 10.34
N SER A 54 7.96 -11.97 11.34
CA SER A 54 9.04 -12.96 11.49
C SER A 54 10.45 -12.36 11.49
N GLY A 55 10.59 -11.16 12.07
CA GLY A 55 11.85 -10.41 12.16
C GLY A 55 12.24 -9.69 10.86
N SER A 56 11.37 -9.66 9.85
CA SER A 56 11.64 -8.96 8.60
C SER A 56 11.63 -7.45 8.80
N THR A 57 12.45 -6.75 8.03
CA THR A 57 12.59 -5.30 8.06
C THR A 57 12.56 -4.71 6.65
N VAL A 58 12.37 -3.40 6.57
CA VAL A 58 12.35 -2.63 5.33
C VAL A 58 13.45 -1.56 5.37
N ALA A 59 14.07 -1.29 4.24
CA ALA A 59 15.04 -0.20 4.10
C ALA A 59 14.34 1.17 4.09
N GLN A 60 13.15 1.23 3.49
CA GLN A 60 12.33 2.44 3.45
C GLN A 60 10.84 2.09 3.54
N ARG A 61 10.11 2.90 4.31
CA ARG A 61 8.66 2.87 4.39
C ARG A 61 8.12 4.29 4.57
N ARG A 62 7.50 4.84 3.53
CA ARG A 62 7.02 6.23 3.49
C ARG A 62 6.03 6.47 2.35
N ASN A 63 5.29 7.58 2.41
CA ASN A 63 4.37 8.04 1.36
C ASN A 63 3.26 7.03 1.01
N ASN A 64 3.00 6.05 1.86
CA ASN A 64 1.88 5.13 1.71
C ASN A 64 0.61 5.74 2.32
N LEU A 65 -0.52 5.60 1.62
CA LEU A 65 -1.84 5.84 2.18
C LEU A 65 -2.35 4.53 2.79
N LEU A 66 -2.42 4.47 4.12
CA LEU A 66 -2.86 3.30 4.86
C LEU A 66 -4.21 3.54 5.52
N ARG A 67 -5.06 2.51 5.63
CA ARG A 67 -6.30 2.61 6.44
C ARG A 67 -6.00 2.68 7.93
N ARG A 68 -4.93 2.02 8.38
CA ARG A 68 -4.49 1.98 9.78
C ARG A 68 -2.99 1.76 9.88
N ASN A 69 -2.45 1.99 11.07
CA ASN A 69 -1.05 1.73 11.41
C ASN A 69 -0.04 2.47 10.50
N ALA A 70 -0.43 3.65 9.99
CA ALA A 70 0.49 4.57 9.32
C ALA A 70 1.53 5.11 10.31
N THR A 71 2.77 5.20 9.86
CA THR A 71 3.86 5.88 10.56
C THR A 71 3.88 7.38 10.22
N SER A 72 4.77 8.16 10.84
CA SER A 72 4.86 9.61 10.65
C SER A 72 5.17 10.05 9.21
N SER A 73 5.79 9.18 8.41
CA SER A 73 6.10 9.43 7.00
C SER A 73 5.01 8.91 6.05
N GLU A 74 3.87 8.48 6.59
CA GLU A 74 2.75 7.90 5.86
C GLU A 74 1.46 8.65 6.23
N ARG A 75 0.34 8.31 5.58
CA ARG A 75 -0.94 8.94 5.85
C ARG A 75 -1.98 7.90 6.19
N THR A 76 -2.72 8.14 7.28
CA THR A 76 -3.95 7.39 7.55
C THR A 76 -5.11 8.00 6.77
N GLY A 77 -5.84 7.19 6.00
CA GLY A 77 -7.01 7.69 5.28
C GLY A 77 -7.73 6.66 4.42
N VAL A 78 -8.85 7.10 3.85
CA VAL A 78 -9.69 6.32 2.95
C VAL A 78 -9.48 6.83 1.53
N PRO A 79 -9.01 6.01 0.57
CA PRO A 79 -8.91 6.47 -0.80
C PRO A 79 -10.32 6.76 -1.35
N ILE A 80 -10.44 7.86 -2.09
CA ILE A 80 -11.66 8.20 -2.83
C ILE A 80 -11.36 8.01 -4.32
N TYR A 81 -11.79 6.87 -4.84
CA TYR A 81 -11.55 6.46 -6.22
C TYR A 81 -12.56 7.10 -7.20
N ALA A 82 -12.14 7.32 -8.44
CA ALA A 82 -12.98 7.85 -9.51
C ALA A 82 -14.15 6.92 -9.86
N GLY A 83 -13.92 5.61 -9.80
CA GLY A 83 -14.94 4.56 -9.99
C GLY A 83 -15.85 4.31 -8.80
N GLY A 84 -15.77 5.13 -7.74
CA GLY A 84 -16.58 4.96 -6.53
C GLY A 84 -16.00 3.95 -5.54
N ALA A 85 -16.87 3.34 -4.73
CA ALA A 85 -16.45 2.51 -3.60
C ALA A 85 -15.85 1.15 -4.02
N ASP A 86 -16.21 0.64 -5.19
CA ASP A 86 -15.75 -0.66 -5.71
C ASP A 86 -15.38 -0.56 -7.20
N PRO A 87 -14.21 0.01 -7.52
CA PRO A 87 -13.79 0.17 -8.90
C PRO A 87 -13.45 -1.18 -9.53
N SER A 88 -13.90 -1.39 -10.77
CA SER A 88 -13.65 -2.62 -11.54
C SER A 88 -12.75 -2.42 -12.77
N SER A 89 -12.25 -1.19 -12.98
CA SER A 89 -11.35 -0.84 -14.07
C SER A 89 -10.13 -0.08 -13.55
N TYR A 90 -9.08 -0.05 -14.37
CA TYR A 90 -7.86 0.71 -14.08
C TYR A 90 -8.16 2.19 -13.81
N GLU A 91 -8.93 2.82 -14.70
CA GLU A 91 -9.35 4.22 -14.58
C GLU A 91 -10.24 4.44 -13.35
N GLY A 92 -11.03 3.43 -12.99
CA GLY A 92 -11.85 3.44 -11.80
C GLY A 92 -11.01 3.56 -10.53
N PHE A 93 -9.81 2.99 -10.48
CA PHE A 93 -8.91 3.07 -9.32
C PHE A 93 -8.12 4.38 -9.22
N LEU A 94 -8.21 5.28 -10.20
CA LEU A 94 -7.59 6.59 -10.10
C LEU A 94 -8.17 7.40 -8.95
N LEU A 95 -7.36 8.24 -8.31
CA LEU A 95 -7.81 9.06 -7.20
C LEU A 95 -8.50 10.34 -7.67
N THR A 96 -9.64 10.63 -7.04
CA THR A 96 -10.29 11.95 -7.15
C THR A 96 -9.46 13.01 -6.45
N ALA A 97 -9.66 14.29 -6.81
CA ALA A 97 -8.96 15.42 -6.20
C ALA A 97 -9.16 15.55 -4.67
N LEU A 98 -10.24 14.97 -4.13
CA LEU A 98 -10.56 14.97 -2.71
C LEU A 98 -9.93 13.79 -1.94
N SER A 99 -9.34 12.83 -2.64
CA SER A 99 -8.74 11.66 -2.01
C SER A 99 -7.51 12.07 -1.18
N PRO A 100 -7.35 11.55 0.05
CA PRO A 100 -6.17 11.83 0.87
C PRO A 100 -4.86 11.31 0.26
N GLY A 101 -4.91 10.41 -0.73
CA GLY A 101 -3.73 9.94 -1.46
C GLY A 101 -3.37 10.78 -2.69
N LYS A 102 -4.19 11.79 -3.04
CA LYS A 102 -3.95 12.64 -4.21
C LYS A 102 -2.64 13.43 -4.04
N LEU A 103 -1.76 13.40 -5.04
CA LEU A 103 -0.44 14.06 -5.04
C LEU A 103 0.42 13.76 -3.80
N PHE A 104 0.23 12.59 -3.16
CA PHE A 104 0.91 12.24 -1.92
C PHE A 104 2.17 11.39 -2.13
N ALA A 105 2.33 10.78 -3.31
CA ALA A 105 3.50 9.99 -3.63
C ALA A 105 4.77 10.85 -3.61
N SER A 106 5.90 10.19 -3.36
CA SER A 106 7.22 10.82 -3.25
C SER A 106 7.70 11.51 -4.53
N ASP A 107 7.09 11.21 -5.68
CA ASP A 107 7.33 11.84 -6.98
C ASP A 107 6.28 12.90 -7.36
N GLY A 108 5.42 13.28 -6.41
CA GLY A 108 4.35 14.25 -6.63
C GLY A 108 3.12 13.68 -7.34
N THR A 109 3.08 12.38 -7.65
CA THR A 109 1.89 11.74 -8.21
C THR A 109 0.95 11.21 -7.12
N ASP A 110 -0.11 10.51 -7.51
CA ASP A 110 -1.04 9.90 -6.57
C ASP A 110 -0.42 8.67 -5.90
N ALA A 111 -0.75 8.44 -4.63
CA ALA A 111 -0.45 7.17 -3.98
C ALA A 111 -1.24 6.03 -4.66
N GLY A 112 -0.64 4.85 -4.72
CA GLY A 112 -1.20 3.70 -5.43
C GLY A 112 -1.09 3.90 -6.94
N ILE A 113 -2.09 3.42 -7.66
CA ILE A 113 -2.16 3.56 -9.11
C ILE A 113 -2.11 5.05 -9.50
N SER A 114 -1.22 5.37 -10.44
CA SER A 114 -1.17 6.68 -11.07
C SER A 114 -1.09 6.43 -12.57
N PRO A 115 -1.83 7.20 -13.41
CA PRO A 115 -1.53 7.22 -14.82
C PRO A 115 -0.08 7.69 -14.91
N ARG A 116 0.79 6.90 -15.57
CA ARG A 116 2.13 7.41 -15.87
C ARG A 116 1.96 8.69 -16.70
N PRO A 117 2.79 9.71 -16.49
CA PRO A 117 2.93 10.78 -17.46
C PRO A 117 3.36 10.22 -18.83
#